data_AF-A0A7K3BFM9-F1
#
_entry.id   AF-A0A7K3BFM9-F1
#
_cell.length_a   1.000
_cell.length_b   1.000
_cell.length_c   1.000
_cell.angle_alpha   90.00
_cell.angle_beta   90.00
_cell.angle_gamma   90.00
#
_symmetry.space_group_name_H-M   'P 1'
#
loop_
_entity.id
_entity.type
_entity.pdbx_description
1 polymer ?
#
loop_
_entity_poly.entity_id
_entity_poly.type
_entity_poly.pdbx_seq_one_letter_code
_entity_poly.pdbx_strand_id
1 'polypeptide(L)' 'MYDMRAEPMASETGSARLWHVLRLDGSALCGRALAARPVAASDDDCRDEYCTTCMTAVAAAASRRGGLRPMT' A
#
# COMPACT_ATOMS: atom_id res chain seq x y z
N MET A 1 2.69 11.04 -8.32
CA MET A 1 1.91 9.79 -8.37
C MET A 1 2.52 8.84 -7.35
N TYR A 2 1.73 8.13 -6.55
CA TYR A 2 2.27 7.08 -5.67
C TYR A 2 2.22 5.76 -6.43
N ASP A 3 3.27 4.96 -6.30
CA ASP A 3 3.30 3.61 -6.89
C ASP A 3 2.77 2.60 -5.85
N MET A 4 2.30 1.44 -6.30
CA MET A 4 1.71 0.44 -5.41
C MET A 4 2.24 -0.95 -5.77
N ARG A 5 2.62 -1.70 -4.74
CA ARG A 5 3.21 -3.03 -4.89
C ARG A 5 2.58 -4.00 -3.91
N ALA A 6 2.15 -5.14 -4.45
CA ALA A 6 1.69 -6.28 -3.67
C ALA A 6 2.88 -7.16 -3.25
N GLU A 7 2.93 -7.49 -1.97
CA GLU A 7 3.78 -8.55 -1.44
C GLU A 7 2.96 -9.81 -1.14
N PRO A 8 3.51 -11.01 -1.41
CA PRO A 8 2.89 -12.24 -0.95
C PRO A 8 2.97 -12.30 0.57
N MET A 9 1.82 -12.35 1.22
CA MET A 9 1.75 -12.65 2.64
C MET A 9 1.64 -14.16 2.76
N ALA A 10 2.64 -14.79 3.38
CA ALA A 10 2.56 -16.19 3.75
C ALA A 10 1.53 -16.31 4.89
N SER A 11 0.27 -16.42 4.53
CA SER A 11 -0.83 -16.65 5.46
C SER A 11 -1.21 -18.12 5.42
N GLU A 12 -1.44 -18.73 6.58
CA GLU A 12 -1.68 -20.17 6.72
C GLU A 12 -2.98 -20.65 6.03
N THR A 13 -3.86 -19.72 5.66
CA THR A 13 -5.22 -19.98 5.14
C THR A 13 -5.40 -19.65 3.66
N GLY A 14 -4.35 -19.21 2.96
CA GLY A 14 -4.43 -18.94 1.53
C GLY A 14 -3.44 -17.89 1.04
N SER A 15 -3.42 -17.70 -0.28
CA SER A 15 -2.60 -16.72 -0.97
C SER A 15 -3.09 -15.29 -0.68
N ALA A 16 -2.76 -14.74 0.48
CA ALA A 16 -3.04 -13.34 0.80
C ALA A 16 -1.97 -12.44 0.19
N ARG A 17 -2.38 -11.27 -0.30
CA ARG A 17 -1.48 -10.24 -0.83
C ARG A 17 -1.61 -9.00 0.01
N LEU A 18 -0.49 -8.49 0.50
CA LEU A 18 -0.45 -7.23 1.24
C LEU A 18 0.07 -6.13 0.32
N TRP A 19 -0.78 -5.15 0.03
CA TRP A 19 -0.46 -3.99 -0.79
C TRP A 19 0.20 -2.90 0.03
N HIS A 20 1.37 -2.50 -0.44
CA HIS A 20 2.15 -1.42 0.10
C HIS A 20 2.20 -0.28 -0.90
N VAL A 21 2.03 0.93 -0.37
CA VAL A 21 2.20 2.15 -1.15
C VAL A 21 3.67 2.51 -1.13
N LEU A 22 4.22 2.70 -2.32
CA LEU A 22 5.61 3.04 -2.58
C LEU A 22 5.78 4.54 -2.77
N ARG A 23 6.89 5.05 -2.24
CA ARG A 23 7.44 6.36 -2.59
C ARG A 23 8.07 6.27 -3.98
N LEU A 24 8.38 7.44 -4.55
CA LEU A 24 9.10 7.56 -5.82
C LEU A 24 10.47 6.85 -5.80
N ASP A 25 11.06 6.70 -4.63
CA ASP A 25 12.31 5.97 -4.38
C ASP A 25 12.15 4.44 -4.44
N GLY A 26 10.91 3.92 -4.53
CA GLY A 26 10.64 2.48 -4.46
C GLY A 26 10.59 1.92 -3.04
N SER A 27 10.77 2.78 -2.02
CA SER A 27 10.62 2.46 -0.60
C SER A 27 9.16 2.53 -0.14
N ALA A 28 8.70 1.55 0.64
CA ALA A 28 7.34 1.54 1.17
C ALA A 28 7.11 2.67 2.19
N LEU A 29 5.90 3.23 2.21
CA LEU A 29 5.53 4.29 3.16
C LEU A 29 5.57 3.83 4.61
N CYS A 30 5.34 2.55 4.87
CA CYS A 30 5.48 1.95 6.21
C CYS A 30 6.94 1.76 6.64
N GLY A 31 7.93 2.05 5.79
CA GLY A 31 9.35 1.88 6.10
C GLY A 31 9.83 0.42 6.05
N ARG A 32 8.96 -0.53 5.65
CA ARG A 32 9.35 -1.92 5.44
C ARG A 32 10.05 -2.09 4.10
N ALA A 33 11.13 -2.88 4.10
CA ALA A 33 11.75 -3.34 2.87
C ALA A 33 10.84 -4.40 2.25
N LEU A 34 10.27 -4.08 1.09
CA LEU A 34 9.47 -5.04 0.33
C LEU A 34 10.42 -6.03 -0.35
N ALA A 35 10.05 -7.30 -0.39
CA ALA A 35 10.75 -8.35 -1.11
C ALA A 35 10.88 -7.98 -2.60
N ALA A 36 12.07 -8.25 -3.16
CA ALA A 36 12.46 -7.84 -4.51
C ALA A 36 11.57 -8.41 -5.63
N ARG A 37 10.75 -9.45 -5.36
CA ARG A 37 9.87 -10.06 -6.36
C ARG A 37 8.43 -9.54 -6.22
N PRO A 38 7.96 -8.69 -7.15
CA PRO A 38 6.56 -8.28 -7.14
C PRO A 38 5.70 -9.49 -7.51
N VAL A 39 4.63 -9.73 -6.76
CA VAL A 39 3.61 -10.67 -7.20
C VAL A 39 2.75 -9.94 -8.21
N ALA A 40 2.77 -10.39 -9.46
CA ALA A 40 1.83 -9.92 -10.46
C ALA A 40 0.41 -10.12 -9.92
N ALA A 41 -0.47 -9.13 -10.13
CA ALA A 41 -1.88 -9.23 -9.80
C ALA A 41 -2.56 -10.24 -10.74
N SER A 42 -2.25 -11.53 -10.57
CA SER A 42 -2.87 -12.62 -11.30
C SER A 42 -3.86 -13.34 -10.37
N ASP A 43 -5.12 -13.21 -10.76
CA ASP A 43 -6.26 -14.13 -10.64
C ASP A 43 -6.98 -14.38 -9.31
N ASP A 44 -8.24 -13.93 -9.33
CA ASP A 44 -9.54 -14.36 -8.77
C ASP A 44 -9.73 -14.73 -7.29
N ASP A 45 -8.75 -15.30 -6.57
CA ASP A 45 -8.98 -15.82 -5.19
C ASP A 45 -7.95 -15.37 -4.15
N CYS A 46 -7.10 -14.40 -4.48
CA CYS A 46 -6.16 -13.82 -3.49
C CYS A 46 -6.85 -12.72 -2.69
N ARG A 47 -6.91 -12.86 -1.35
CA ARG A 47 -7.34 -11.78 -0.46
C ARG A 47 -6.42 -10.58 -0.61
N ASP A 48 -7.01 -9.47 -1.07
CA ASP A 48 -6.35 -8.20 -1.25
C ASP A 48 -6.39 -7.41 0.06
N GLU A 49 -5.29 -7.43 0.80
CA GLU A 49 -5.14 -6.66 2.03
C GLU A 49 -4.27 -5.44 1.78
N TYR A 50 -4.63 -4.30 2.37
CA TYR A 50 -3.84 -3.07 2.26
C TYR A 50 -3.10 -2.82 3.57
N CYS A 51 -1.82 -2.45 3.47
CA CYS A 51 -1.07 -2.05 4.64
C CYS A 51 -1.70 -0.78 5.24
N THR A 52 -2.31 -0.93 6.42
CA THR A 52 -2.99 0.15 7.14
C THR A 52 -2.08 1.34 7.37
N THR A 53 -0.82 1.13 7.75
CA THR A 53 0.17 2.21 7.91
C THR A 53 0.42 2.97 6.60
N CYS A 54 0.51 2.27 5.46
CA CYS A 54 0.67 2.92 4.16
C CYS A 54 -0.57 3.74 3.81
N MET A 55 -1.77 3.17 4.00
CA MET A 55 -3.04 3.86 3.75
C MET A 55 -3.23 5.08 4.65
N THR A 56 -2.89 4.99 5.94
CA THR A 56 -2.91 6.12 6.87
C THR A 56 -1.93 7.22 6.45
N ALA A 57 -0.72 6.85 5.99
CA ALA A 57 0.25 7.82 5.50
C ALA A 57 -0.24 8.54 4.23
N VAL A 58 -0.88 7.81 3.30
CA VAL A 58 -1.53 8.39 2.12
C VAL A 58 -2.68 9.31 2.53
N ALA A 59 -3.57 8.87 3.41
CA ALA A 59 -4.67 9.68 3.92
C ALA A 59 -4.15 10.98 4.57
N ALA A 60 -3.13 10.88 5.41
CA ALA A 60 -2.51 12.04 6.03
C ALA A 60 -1.85 12.96 4.98
N ALA A 61 -1.17 12.42 3.96
CA ALA A 61 -0.60 13.22 2.88
C ALA A 61 -1.69 13.88 2.01
N ALA A 62 -2.82 13.18 1.80
CA ALA A 62 -3.98 13.70 1.09
C ALA A 62 -4.64 14.84 1.88
N SER A 63 -4.80 14.72 3.21
CA SER A 63 -5.28 15.81 4.07
C SER A 63 -4.35 17.02 4.07
N ARG A 64 -3.03 16.82 3.96
CA ARG A 64 -2.05 17.93 3.88
C ARG A 64 -2.09 18.66 2.54
N ARG A 65 -2.38 17.96 1.43
CA ARG A 65 -2.52 18.57 0.09
C ARG A 65 -3.91 19.14 -0.13
N GLY A 66 -4.92 18.51 0.46
CA GLY A 66 -6.29 18.97 0.55
C GLY A 66 -6.48 19.85 1.77
N GLY A 67 -5.69 20.93 1.88
CA GLY A 67 -6.08 22.10 2.66
C GLY A 67 -7.36 22.69 2.08
N LEU A 68 -8.47 21.96 2.23
CA LEU A 68 -9.81 22.49 2.26
C LEU A 68 -9.79 23.48 3.40
N ARG A 69 -9.72 24.75 3.00
CA ARG A 69 -10.11 25.89 3.80
C ARG A 69 -11.37 25.50 4.58
N PRO A 70 -11.45 25.74 5.90
CA PRO A 70 -12.75 25.75 6.55
C PRO A 70 -13.57 26.83 5.82
N MET A 71 -14.61 26.41 5.11
CA MET A 71 -15.68 27.31 4.70
C MET A 71 -16.52 27.49 5.96
N THR A 72 -16.40 28.70 6.52
CA THR A 72 -17.15 29.23 7.65
C THR A 72 -18.65 28.98 7.53
#